data_AF-A0A426Y5Z7-F1
#
_entry.id   AF-A0A426Y5Z7-F1
#
_cell.length_a   1.000
_cell.length_b   1.000
_cell.length_c   1.000
_cell.angle_alpha   90.00
_cell.angle_beta   90.00
_cell.angle_gamma   90.00
#
_symmetry.space_group_name_H-M   'P 1'
#
loop_
_entity.id
_entity.type
_entity.pdbx_description
1 polymer ?
#
loop_
_entity_poly.entity_id
_entity_poly.type
_entity_poly.pdbx_seq_one_letter_code
_entity_poly.pdbx_strand_id
1 'polypeptide(L)'
;MGSALETLCGQAFGAGQIEMLGVYMQRSWIILVASSFLMCPIYIFATPVLKLIGQEDEIADLAGHFTISIIPQMFALAFNFPTQKFLQAQSKVVALAWIGFVALLLHIALLALFIFVFGWGLGGAAAAFNVSAWLVSLSQVAYVVVCCKDGWTGLSWSAFRDIWAFVRLSLASAVMLCLEVWYMMILTVLTGHLDNAEIAVGSISIW
;
A
#
# COMPACT_ATOMS: atom_id res chain seq x y z
N MET A 1 -4.75 6.11 5.52
CA MET A 1 -4.85 5.23 6.72
C MET A 1 -3.55 5.14 7.52
N GLY A 2 -2.37 5.28 6.90
CA GLY A 2 -1.07 5.09 7.58
C GLY A 2 -0.92 5.85 8.90
N SER A 3 -1.04 7.19 8.89
CA SER A 3 -0.81 8.03 10.08
C SER A 3 -1.87 7.86 11.19
N ALA A 4 -3.15 7.75 10.83
CA ALA A 4 -4.23 7.57 11.80
C ALA A 4 -4.16 6.21 12.51
N LEU A 5 -3.97 5.12 11.76
CA LEU A 5 -3.86 3.78 12.33
C LEU A 5 -2.59 3.64 13.17
N GLU A 6 -1.48 4.20 12.72
CA GLU A 6 -0.22 4.22 13.48
C GLU A 6 -0.37 4.94 14.82
N THR A 7 -1.00 6.12 14.83
CA THR A 7 -1.28 6.87 16.07
C THR A 7 -2.17 6.06 17.01
N LEU A 8 -3.28 5.50 16.51
CA LEU A 8 -4.21 4.72 17.33
C LEU A 8 -3.58 3.43 17.89
N CYS A 9 -2.83 2.70 17.07
CA CYS A 9 -2.12 1.51 17.51
C CYS A 9 -1.03 1.84 18.54
N GLY A 10 -0.28 2.93 18.34
CA GLY A 10 0.72 3.40 19.30
C GLY A 10 0.12 3.82 20.63
N GLN A 11 -1.00 4.56 20.60
CA GLN A 11 -1.74 4.95 21.81
C GLN A 11 -2.30 3.73 22.56
N ALA A 12 -2.96 2.80 21.84
CA ALA A 12 -3.52 1.60 22.45
C ALA A 12 -2.43 0.68 23.04
N PHE A 13 -1.30 0.54 22.35
CA PHE A 13 -0.17 -0.24 22.86
C PHE A 13 0.46 0.42 24.10
N GLY A 14 0.68 1.74 24.07
CA GLY A 14 1.19 2.50 25.22
C GLY A 14 0.25 2.48 26.43
N ALA A 15 -1.06 2.35 26.20
CA ALA A 15 -2.08 2.19 27.24
C ALA A 15 -2.27 0.73 27.71
N GLY A 16 -1.49 -0.23 27.20
CA GLY A 16 -1.59 -1.66 27.54
C GLY A 16 -2.79 -2.38 26.92
N GLN A 17 -3.54 -1.75 26.02
CA GLN A 17 -4.72 -2.32 25.34
C GLN A 17 -4.31 -3.08 24.07
N ILE A 18 -3.45 -4.08 24.21
CA ILE A 18 -2.85 -4.80 23.07
C ILE A 18 -3.91 -5.50 22.21
N GLU A 19 -4.99 -6.01 22.81
CA GLU A 19 -6.10 -6.66 22.09
C GLU A 19 -6.81 -5.71 21.10
N MET A 20 -6.88 -4.41 21.41
CA MET A 20 -7.52 -3.42 20.55
C MET A 20 -6.77 -3.19 19.24
N LEU A 21 -5.47 -3.50 19.18
CA LEU A 21 -4.69 -3.42 17.94
C LEU A 21 -5.25 -4.38 16.89
N GLY A 22 -5.66 -5.59 17.30
CA GLY A 22 -6.26 -6.58 16.40
C GLY A 22 -7.59 -6.10 15.83
N VAL A 23 -8.41 -5.44 16.65
CA VAL A 23 -9.69 -4.85 16.25
C VAL A 23 -9.48 -3.71 15.25
N TYR A 24 -8.52 -2.80 15.52
CA TYR A 24 -8.20 -1.71 14.59
C TYR A 24 -7.65 -2.23 13.27
N MET A 25 -6.79 -3.26 13.29
CA MET A 25 -6.28 -3.91 12.08
C MET A 25 -7.43 -4.48 11.23
N GLN A 26 -8.34 -5.25 11.83
CA GLN A 26 -9.49 -5.84 11.12
C GLN A 26 -10.43 -4.76 10.55
N ARG A 27 -10.71 -3.71 11.34
CA ARG A 27 -11.52 -2.57 10.89
C ARG A 27 -10.88 -1.88 9.69
N SER A 28 -9.57 -1.68 9.72
CA SER A 28 -8.81 -1.13 8.60
C SER A 28 -8.84 -2.04 7.37
N TRP A 29 -8.74 -3.37 7.52
CA TRP A 29 -8.90 -4.30 6.38
C TRP A 29 -10.25 -4.11 5.70
N ILE A 30 -11.36 -4.06 6.47
CA ILE A 30 -12.71 -3.87 5.92
C ILE A 30 -12.79 -2.57 5.12
N ILE A 31 -12.32 -1.46 5.70
CA ILE A 31 -12.40 -0.15 5.06
C ILE A 31 -11.49 -0.07 3.82
N LEU A 32 -10.28 -0.63 3.87
CA LEU A 32 -9.36 -0.61 2.72
C LEU A 32 -9.82 -1.52 1.59
N VAL A 33 -10.42 -2.68 1.90
CA VAL A 33 -11.02 -3.54 0.88
C VAL A 33 -12.19 -2.83 0.20
N ALA A 34 -13.08 -2.20 0.97
CA ALA A 34 -14.18 -1.40 0.42
C ALA A 34 -13.67 -0.22 -0.43
N SER A 35 -12.61 0.45 0.02
CA SER A 35 -11.97 1.54 -0.73
C SER A 35 -11.28 1.04 -2.01
N SER A 36 -10.70 -0.17 -1.98
CA SER A 36 -10.10 -0.82 -3.15
C SER A 36 -11.16 -1.08 -4.22
N PHE A 37 -12.34 -1.57 -3.83
CA PHE A 37 -13.48 -1.69 -4.75
C PHE A 37 -13.90 -0.34 -5.35
N LEU A 38 -13.97 0.71 -4.53
CA LEU A 38 -14.31 2.06 -5.01
C LEU A 38 -13.26 2.63 -5.98
N MET A 39 -11.99 2.22 -5.86
CA MET A 39 -10.89 2.63 -6.74
C MET A 39 -10.80 1.81 -8.03
N CYS A 40 -11.41 0.62 -8.10
CA CYS A 40 -11.36 -0.25 -9.29
C CYS A 40 -11.79 0.45 -10.60
N PRO A 41 -12.86 1.27 -10.64
CA PRO A 41 -13.23 1.99 -11.86
C PRO A 41 -12.10 2.87 -12.40
N ILE A 42 -11.34 3.55 -11.53
CA ILE A 42 -10.22 4.39 -11.95
C ILE A 42 -9.14 3.55 -12.64
N TYR A 43 -8.89 2.33 -12.13
CA TYR A 43 -7.93 1.40 -12.72
C TYR A 43 -8.42 0.84 -14.07
N ILE A 44 -9.71 0.49 -14.15
CA ILE A 44 -10.33 -0.06 -15.36
C ILE A 44 -10.40 0.99 -16.47
N PHE A 45 -10.71 2.24 -16.13
CA PHE A 45 -10.82 3.35 -17.07
C PHE A 45 -9.52 4.16 -17.17
N ALA A 46 -8.37 3.62 -16.75
CA ALA A 46 -7.09 4.33 -16.79
C ALA A 46 -6.71 4.78 -18.20
N THR A 47 -6.81 3.90 -19.22
CA THR A 47 -6.50 4.25 -20.62
C THR A 47 -7.29 5.47 -21.13
N PRO A 48 -8.64 5.46 -21.14
CA PRO A 48 -9.39 6.60 -21.66
C PRO A 48 -9.17 7.88 -20.84
N VAL A 49 -8.97 7.77 -19.53
CA VAL A 49 -8.63 8.93 -18.68
C VAL A 49 -7.28 9.52 -19.07
N LEU A 50 -6.26 8.68 -19.28
CA LEU A 50 -4.93 9.12 -19.70
C LEU A 50 -4.96 9.79 -21.08
N LYS A 51 -5.68 9.20 -22.05
CA LYS A 51 -5.84 9.82 -23.38
C LYS A 51 -6.58 11.16 -23.28
N LEU A 52 -7.60 11.27 -22.42
CA LEU A 52 -8.35 12.51 -22.20
C LEU A 52 -7.46 13.66 -21.69
N ILE A 53 -6.49 13.37 -20.82
CA ILE A 53 -5.57 14.38 -20.28
C ILE A 53 -4.38 14.69 -21.23
N GLY A 54 -4.38 14.12 -22.43
CA GLY A 54 -3.38 14.39 -23.47
C GLY A 54 -2.16 13.47 -23.47
N GLN A 55 -2.23 12.31 -22.80
CA GLN A 55 -1.15 11.32 -22.85
C GLN A 55 -1.10 10.67 -24.24
N GLU A 56 0.11 10.42 -24.74
CA GLU A 56 0.34 9.68 -25.99
C GLU A 56 -0.33 8.30 -25.95
N ASP A 57 -1.00 7.96 -27.05
CA ASP A 57 -1.85 6.76 -27.16
C ASP A 57 -1.13 5.47 -26.79
N GLU A 58 0.09 5.25 -27.29
CA GLU A 58 0.87 4.05 -27.00
C GLU A 58 1.19 3.90 -25.51
N ILE A 59 1.52 5.03 -24.86
CA ILE A 59 1.83 5.05 -23.42
C ILE A 59 0.56 4.84 -22.60
N ALA A 60 -0.55 5.49 -22.98
CA ALA A 60 -1.83 5.35 -22.30
C ALA A 60 -2.39 3.92 -22.39
N ASP A 61 -2.22 3.26 -23.55
CA ASP A 61 -2.64 1.87 -23.77
C ASP A 61 -1.79 0.90 -22.93
N LEU A 62 -0.46 1.11 -22.88
CA LEU A 62 0.45 0.30 -22.08
C LEU A 62 0.18 0.46 -20.57
N ALA A 63 0.03 1.71 -20.11
CA ALA A 63 -0.23 2.04 -18.71
C ALA A 63 -1.59 1.47 -18.25
N GLY A 64 -2.63 1.56 -19.07
CA GLY A 64 -3.93 0.99 -18.72
C GLY A 64 -3.93 -0.54 -18.66
N HIS A 65 -3.26 -1.22 -19.60
CA HIS A 65 -3.09 -2.68 -19.52
C HIS A 65 -2.36 -3.10 -18.24
N PHE A 66 -1.28 -2.39 -17.87
CA PHE A 66 -0.57 -2.66 -16.63
C PHE A 66 -1.45 -2.40 -15.40
N THR A 67 -2.16 -1.27 -15.39
CA THR A 67 -3.02 -0.85 -14.27
C THR A 67 -4.12 -1.88 -14.01
N ILE A 68 -4.79 -2.36 -15.06
CA ILE A 68 -5.78 -3.44 -14.93
C ILE A 68 -5.12 -4.73 -14.40
N SER A 69 -3.93 -5.05 -14.90
CA SER A 69 -3.20 -6.26 -14.50
C SER A 69 -2.78 -6.27 -13.03
N ILE A 70 -2.59 -5.10 -12.40
CA ILE A 70 -2.17 -4.99 -10.98
C ILE A 70 -3.34 -4.75 -10.00
N ILE A 71 -4.60 -4.81 -10.44
CA ILE A 71 -5.76 -4.73 -9.53
C ILE A 71 -5.65 -5.74 -8.36
N PRO A 72 -5.23 -7.00 -8.55
CA PRO A 72 -5.08 -7.93 -7.42
C PRO A 72 -4.08 -7.45 -6.36
N GLN A 73 -3.00 -6.79 -6.77
CA GLN A 73 -2.00 -6.21 -5.86
C GLN A 73 -2.60 -5.11 -4.98
N MET A 74 -3.52 -4.30 -5.51
CA MET A 74 -4.22 -3.27 -4.72
C MET A 74 -4.97 -3.90 -3.53
N PHE A 75 -5.64 -5.04 -3.74
CA PHE A 75 -6.31 -5.76 -2.65
C PHE A 75 -5.31 -6.38 -1.66
N ALA A 76 -4.14 -6.85 -2.12
CA ALA A 76 -3.09 -7.33 -1.22
C ALA A 76 -2.62 -6.22 -0.26
N LEU A 77 -2.50 -4.99 -0.75
CA LEU A 77 -2.12 -3.82 0.05
C LEU A 77 -3.16 -3.47 1.12
N ALA A 78 -4.44 -3.72 0.86
CA ALA A 78 -5.50 -3.51 1.84
C ALA A 78 -5.30 -4.35 3.11
N PHE A 79 -4.70 -5.52 2.98
CA PHE A 79 -4.30 -6.37 4.10
C PHE A 79 -2.91 -6.01 4.63
N ASN A 80 -1.96 -5.73 3.74
CA ASN A 80 -0.57 -5.47 4.08
C ASN A 80 -0.40 -4.25 5.00
N PHE A 81 -0.97 -3.10 4.63
CA PHE A 81 -0.72 -1.87 5.37
C PHE A 81 -1.19 -1.94 6.83
N PRO A 82 -2.42 -2.41 7.14
CA PRO A 82 -2.85 -2.50 8.53
C PRO A 82 -2.05 -3.51 9.34
N THR A 83 -1.69 -4.65 8.74
CA THR A 83 -0.90 -5.68 9.41
C THR A 83 0.53 -5.21 9.69
N GLN A 84 1.12 -4.48 8.76
CA GLN A 84 2.42 -3.84 8.98
C GLN A 84 2.35 -2.86 10.17
N LYS A 85 1.32 -2.01 10.25
CA LYS A 85 1.16 -1.06 11.37
C LYS A 85 0.90 -1.77 12.71
N PHE A 86 0.13 -2.86 12.71
CA PHE A 86 -0.06 -3.72 13.88
C PHE A 86 1.28 -4.27 14.41
N LEU A 87 2.14 -4.77 13.51
CA LEU A 87 3.45 -5.31 13.87
C LEU A 87 4.45 -4.22 14.28
N GLN A 88 4.44 -3.07 13.62
CA GLN A 88 5.28 -1.92 13.96
C GLN A 88 4.94 -1.37 15.36
N ALA A 89 3.65 -1.26 15.71
CA ALA A 89 3.22 -0.77 17.02
C ALA A 89 3.66 -1.67 18.18
N GLN A 90 3.89 -2.96 17.92
CA GLN A 90 4.42 -3.92 18.89
C GLN A 90 5.95 -4.11 18.80
N SER A 91 6.64 -3.22 18.07
CA SER A 91 8.09 -3.29 17.83
C SER A 91 8.56 -4.60 17.19
N LYS A 92 7.70 -5.32 16.46
CA LYS A 92 8.04 -6.56 15.73
C LYS A 92 8.65 -6.28 14.35
N VAL A 93 9.42 -5.21 14.23
CA VAL A 93 10.00 -4.72 12.97
C VAL A 93 11.02 -5.69 12.36
N VAL A 94 11.70 -6.49 13.18
CA VAL A 94 12.64 -7.52 12.69
C VAL A 94 11.93 -8.61 11.88
N ALA A 95 10.72 -9.00 12.28
CA ALA A 95 9.92 -9.97 11.51
C ALA A 95 9.51 -9.37 10.17
N LEU A 96 9.10 -8.09 10.15
CA LEU A 96 8.80 -7.37 8.92
C LEU A 96 10.01 -7.29 7.99
N ALA A 97 11.20 -7.01 8.54
CA ALA A 97 12.44 -6.93 7.77
C ALA A 97 12.78 -8.26 7.10
N TRP A 98 12.69 -9.38 7.81
CA TRP A 98 12.93 -10.70 7.25
C TRP A 98 11.90 -11.11 6.19
N ILE A 99 10.61 -10.86 6.44
CA ILE A 99 9.55 -11.11 5.44
C ILE A 99 9.83 -10.29 4.18
N GLY A 100 10.17 -9.00 4.33
CA GLY A 100 10.50 -8.12 3.22
C GLY A 100 11.74 -8.57 2.45
N PHE A 101 12.80 -8.98 3.14
CA PHE A 101 14.03 -9.46 2.52
C PHE A 101 13.79 -10.73 1.69
N VAL A 102 13.09 -11.73 2.24
CA VAL A 102 12.77 -12.96 1.51
C VAL A 102 11.86 -12.66 0.32
N ALA A 103 10.85 -11.80 0.50
CA ALA A 103 9.96 -11.41 -0.57
C ALA A 103 10.67 -10.66 -1.71
N LEU A 104 11.68 -9.84 -1.38
CA LEU A 104 12.51 -9.15 -2.38
C LEU A 104 13.30 -10.15 -3.23
N LEU A 105 13.97 -11.12 -2.59
CA LEU A 105 14.71 -12.16 -3.31
C LEU A 105 13.78 -12.97 -4.23
N LEU A 106 12.60 -13.34 -3.72
CA LEU A 106 11.61 -14.04 -4.54
C LEU A 106 11.09 -13.14 -5.67
N HIS A 107 10.86 -11.85 -5.43
CA HIS A 107 10.38 -10.93 -6.45
C HIS A 107 11.37 -10.82 -7.61
N ILE A 108 12.67 -10.71 -7.32
CA ILE A 108 13.73 -10.71 -8.33
C ILE A 108 13.71 -12.02 -9.14
N ALA A 109 13.59 -13.17 -8.46
CA ALA A 109 13.51 -14.46 -9.13
C ALA A 109 12.25 -14.59 -10.01
N LEU A 110 11.09 -14.11 -9.53
CA LEU A 110 9.84 -14.11 -10.28
C LEU A 110 9.89 -13.19 -11.49
N LEU A 111 10.49 -12.00 -11.37
CA LEU A 111 10.72 -11.11 -12.49
C LEU A 111 11.58 -11.78 -13.56
N ALA A 112 12.70 -12.40 -13.14
CA ALA A 112 13.58 -13.09 -14.07
C ALA A 112 12.85 -14.25 -14.79
N LEU A 113 12.09 -15.04 -14.04
CA LEU A 113 11.29 -16.14 -14.56
C LEU A 113 10.21 -15.66 -15.54
N PHE A 114 9.35 -14.73 -15.13
CA PHE A 114 8.19 -14.33 -15.92
C PHE A 114 8.56 -13.47 -17.13
N ILE A 115 9.59 -12.63 -17.02
CA ILE A 115 10.01 -11.75 -18.12
C ILE A 115 10.94 -12.50 -19.07
N PHE A 116 12.03 -13.09 -18.59
CA PHE A 116 13.08 -13.63 -19.47
C PHE A 116 12.85 -15.09 -19.86
N VAL A 117 12.33 -15.92 -18.94
CA VAL A 117 12.13 -17.35 -19.24
C VAL A 117 10.80 -17.57 -19.94
N PHE A 118 9.70 -16.99 -19.42
CA PHE A 118 8.38 -17.16 -20.00
C PHE A 118 8.06 -16.14 -21.12
N GLY A 119 8.82 -15.06 -21.23
CA GLY A 119 8.64 -14.07 -22.30
C GLY A 119 7.37 -13.22 -22.16
N TRP A 120 6.79 -13.07 -20.97
CA TRP A 120 5.52 -12.35 -20.77
C TRP A 120 5.65 -10.82 -20.77
N GLY A 121 6.88 -10.29 -20.89
CA GLY A 121 7.15 -8.86 -20.93
C GLY A 121 6.49 -8.10 -19.76
N LEU A 122 5.74 -7.05 -20.08
CA LEU A 122 5.04 -6.23 -19.08
C LEU A 122 3.99 -7.01 -18.25
N GLY A 123 3.31 -7.97 -18.88
CA GLY A 123 2.39 -8.86 -18.17
C GLY A 123 3.11 -9.73 -17.14
N GLY A 124 4.35 -10.14 -17.44
CA GLY A 124 5.23 -10.84 -16.51
C GLY A 124 5.63 -9.98 -15.31
N ALA A 125 5.95 -8.70 -15.54
CA ALA A 125 6.21 -7.75 -14.46
C ALA A 125 4.99 -7.58 -13.55
N ALA A 126 3.80 -7.40 -14.12
CA ALA A 126 2.56 -7.28 -13.36
C ALA A 126 2.25 -8.56 -12.55
N ALA A 127 2.46 -9.74 -13.14
CA ALA A 127 2.29 -11.02 -12.46
C ALA A 127 3.24 -11.18 -11.27
N ALA A 128 4.53 -10.87 -11.44
CA ALA A 128 5.51 -10.90 -10.37
C ALA A 128 5.12 -9.93 -9.24
N PHE A 129 4.62 -8.76 -9.59
CA PHE A 129 4.17 -7.76 -8.62
C PHE A 129 2.96 -8.22 -7.80
N ASN A 130 1.95 -8.81 -8.46
CA ASN A 130 0.81 -9.40 -7.78
C ASN A 130 1.21 -10.53 -6.82
N VAL A 131 2.03 -11.47 -7.29
CA VAL A 131 2.45 -12.63 -6.50
C VAL A 131 3.25 -12.19 -5.28
N SER A 132 4.24 -11.31 -5.46
CA SER A 132 5.06 -10.82 -4.36
C SER A 132 4.24 -10.02 -3.34
N ALA A 133 3.30 -9.18 -3.79
CA ALA A 133 2.46 -8.41 -2.88
C ALA A 133 1.57 -9.31 -2.01
N TRP A 134 0.92 -10.32 -2.61
CA TRP A 134 0.13 -11.30 -1.86
C TRP A 134 0.99 -12.14 -0.94
N LEU A 135 2.18 -12.56 -1.36
CA LEU A 135 3.09 -13.30 -0.49
C LEU A 135 3.45 -12.52 0.76
N VAL A 136 3.86 -11.25 0.62
CA VAL A 136 4.18 -10.40 1.78
C VAL A 136 2.96 -10.26 2.68
N SER A 137 1.81 -9.94 2.09
CA SER A 137 0.56 -9.73 2.82
C SER A 137 0.14 -10.96 3.62
N LEU A 138 0.09 -12.13 2.97
CA LEU A 138 -0.25 -13.39 3.62
C LEU A 138 0.79 -13.81 4.67
N SER A 139 2.08 -13.58 4.42
CA SER A 139 3.14 -13.89 5.38
C SER A 139 3.02 -13.05 6.66
N GLN A 140 2.72 -11.76 6.51
CA GLN A 140 2.48 -10.88 7.66
C GLN A 140 1.22 -11.31 8.44
N VAL A 141 0.12 -11.62 7.75
CA VAL A 141 -1.12 -12.09 8.39
C VAL A 141 -0.88 -13.42 9.12
N ALA A 142 -0.20 -14.38 8.49
CA ALA A 142 0.15 -15.64 9.11
C ALA A 142 1.03 -15.44 10.36
N TYR A 143 2.01 -14.54 10.29
CA TYR A 143 2.85 -14.20 11.44
C TYR A 143 2.01 -13.63 12.60
N VAL A 144 1.06 -12.73 12.32
CA VAL A 144 0.16 -12.20 13.36
C VAL A 144 -0.68 -13.31 14.00
N VAL A 145 -1.28 -14.18 13.19
CA VAL A 145 -2.16 -15.25 13.67
C VAL A 145 -1.40 -16.26 14.53
N VAL A 146 -0.16 -16.60 14.17
CA VAL A 146 0.64 -17.62 14.86
C VAL A 146 1.40 -17.05 16.07
N CYS A 147 2.02 -15.88 15.91
CA CYS A 147 3.03 -15.36 16.85
C CYS A 147 2.52 -14.22 17.76
N CYS A 148 1.39 -13.58 17.45
CA CYS A 148 0.91 -12.39 18.17
C CYS A 148 -0.38 -12.65 18.96
N LYS A 149 -0.41 -13.71 19.78
CA LYS A 149 -1.61 -14.14 20.54
C LYS A 149 -2.15 -13.07 21.50
N ASP A 150 -1.30 -12.19 22.02
CA ASP A 150 -1.71 -11.13 22.94
C ASP A 150 -2.44 -9.97 22.25
N GLY A 151 -2.19 -9.76 20.95
CA GLY A 151 -2.83 -8.71 20.14
C GLY A 151 -3.84 -9.23 19.11
N TRP A 152 -3.84 -10.54 18.87
CA TRP A 152 -4.75 -11.21 17.95
C TRP A 152 -5.50 -12.33 18.67
N THR A 153 -6.76 -12.06 19.01
CA THR A 153 -7.69 -13.02 19.64
C THR A 153 -8.64 -13.68 18.63
N GLY A 154 -8.39 -13.50 17.33
CA GLY A 154 -9.24 -13.97 16.24
C GLY A 154 -10.11 -12.88 15.63
N LEU A 155 -10.99 -13.27 14.71
CA LEU A 155 -11.95 -12.36 14.08
C LEU A 155 -12.96 -11.85 15.12
N SER A 156 -13.19 -10.54 15.15
CA SER A 156 -14.06 -9.92 16.13
C SER A 156 -15.12 -9.02 15.49
N TRP A 157 -16.36 -9.15 15.94
CA TRP A 157 -17.48 -8.29 15.53
C TRP A 157 -17.28 -6.82 15.94
N SER A 158 -16.39 -6.54 16.89
CA SER A 158 -16.01 -5.16 17.26
C SER A 158 -15.33 -4.40 16.12
N ALA A 159 -14.79 -5.11 15.11
CA ALA A 159 -14.25 -4.49 13.90
C ALA A 159 -15.31 -3.67 13.15
N PHE A 160 -16.58 -4.08 13.20
CA PHE A 160 -17.70 -3.38 12.55
C PHE A 160 -18.30 -2.25 13.41
N ARG A 161 -18.00 -2.21 14.71
CA ARG A 161 -18.48 -1.13 15.59
C ARG A 161 -17.75 0.18 15.29
N ASP A 162 -18.50 1.29 15.32
CA ASP A 162 -17.98 2.66 15.11
C ASP A 162 -17.15 2.85 13.83
N ILE A 163 -17.45 2.06 12.79
CA ILE A 163 -16.68 2.08 11.55
C ILE A 163 -16.71 3.45 10.89
N TRP A 164 -17.83 4.19 10.98
CA TRP A 164 -17.97 5.52 10.37
C TRP A 164 -17.05 6.56 10.99
N ALA A 165 -16.91 6.57 12.32
CA ALA A 165 -15.98 7.46 13.01
C ALA A 165 -14.52 7.17 12.57
N PHE A 166 -14.19 5.87 12.44
CA PHE A 166 -12.88 5.44 11.97
C PHE A 166 -12.63 5.77 10.49
N VAL A 167 -13.65 5.65 9.63
CA VAL A 167 -13.61 6.07 8.22
C VAL A 167 -13.34 7.56 8.13
N ARG A 168 -14.04 8.40 8.90
CA ARG A 168 -13.84 9.85 8.90
C ARG A 168 -12.40 10.22 9.26
N LEU A 169 -11.83 9.59 10.29
CA LEU A 169 -10.44 9.79 10.68
C LEU A 169 -9.46 9.29 9.60
N SER A 170 -9.75 8.11 9.04
CA SER A 170 -8.95 7.51 7.97
C SER A 170 -8.93 8.36 6.70
N LEU A 171 -10.07 8.98 6.35
CA LEU A 171 -10.22 9.87 5.21
C LEU A 171 -9.44 11.17 5.43
N ALA A 172 -9.53 11.78 6.61
CA ALA A 172 -8.73 12.96 6.94
C ALA A 172 -7.22 12.69 6.80
N SER A 173 -6.76 11.54 7.33
CA SER A 173 -5.37 11.11 7.17
C SER A 173 -5.00 10.81 5.71
N ALA A 174 -5.92 10.27 4.91
CA ALA A 174 -5.69 10.03 3.49
C ALA A 174 -5.56 11.34 2.71
N VAL A 175 -6.45 12.31 2.95
CA VAL A 175 -6.38 13.64 2.33
C VAL A 175 -5.09 14.35 2.70
N MET A 176 -4.68 14.32 3.96
CA MET A 176 -3.41 14.89 4.41
C MET A 176 -2.21 14.31 3.64
N LEU A 177 -2.14 12.97 3.53
CA LEU A 177 -1.07 12.30 2.79
C LEU A 177 -1.10 12.63 1.30
N CYS A 178 -2.29 12.68 0.69
CA CYS A 178 -2.43 13.09 -0.72
C CYS A 178 -1.92 14.52 -0.93
N LEU A 179 -2.29 15.45 -0.04
CA LEU A 179 -1.82 16.83 -0.09
C LEU A 179 -0.31 16.94 0.06
N GLU A 180 0.29 16.16 0.97
CA GLU A 180 1.74 16.09 1.15
C GLU A 180 2.45 15.61 -0.13
N VAL A 181 1.98 14.52 -0.73
CA VAL A 181 2.56 13.97 -1.97
C VAL A 181 2.37 14.93 -3.14
N TRP A 182 1.16 15.48 -3.33
CA TRP A 182 0.88 16.42 -4.42
C TRP A 182 1.66 17.71 -4.27
N TYR A 183 1.80 18.23 -3.04
CA TYR A 183 2.63 19.39 -2.75
C TYR A 183 4.08 19.15 -3.19
N MET A 184 4.66 18.00 -2.85
CA MET A 184 6.02 17.65 -3.26
C MET A 184 6.16 17.46 -4.79
N MET A 185 5.16 16.88 -5.45
CA MET A 185 5.13 16.78 -6.91
C MET A 185 5.10 18.15 -7.59
N ILE A 186 4.24 19.06 -7.11
CA ILE A 186 4.15 20.42 -7.64
C ILE A 186 5.46 21.16 -7.44
N LEU A 187 6.06 21.09 -6.24
CA LEU A 187 7.36 21.67 -5.98
C LEU A 187 8.43 21.13 -6.93
N THR A 188 8.46 19.81 -7.14
CA THR A 188 9.41 19.17 -8.05
C THR A 188 9.28 19.68 -9.47
N VAL A 189 8.05 19.77 -9.98
CA VAL A 189 7.77 20.33 -11.30
C VAL A 189 8.23 21.79 -11.37
N LEU A 190 7.90 22.62 -10.38
CA LEU A 190 8.30 24.03 -10.36
C LEU A 190 9.82 24.20 -10.30
N THR A 191 10.52 23.45 -9.45
CA THR A 191 11.98 23.48 -9.37
C THR A 191 12.66 22.97 -10.64
N GLY A 192 12.01 22.06 -11.37
CA GLY A 192 12.46 21.58 -12.66
C GLY A 192 12.47 22.65 -13.75
N HIS A 193 11.79 23.79 -13.53
CA HIS A 193 11.75 24.94 -14.43
C HIS A 193 12.70 26.08 -14.02
N LEU A 194 13.47 25.91 -12.93
CA LEU A 194 14.45 26.91 -12.48
C LEU A 194 15.77 26.79 -13.25
N ASP A 195 16.54 27.88 -13.26
CA ASP A 195 17.91 27.87 -13.75
C ASP A 195 18.77 26.90 -12.91
N ASN A 196 19.46 25.97 -13.56
CA ASN A 196 20.14 24.82 -12.94
C ASN A 196 19.18 23.83 -12.24
N ALA A 197 18.11 23.45 -12.95
CA ALA A 197 17.09 22.48 -12.51
C ALA A 197 17.64 21.21 -11.83
N GLU A 198 18.78 20.68 -12.27
CA GLU A 198 19.39 19.48 -11.68
C GLU A 198 19.76 19.69 -10.20
N ILE A 199 20.35 20.84 -9.86
CA ILE A 199 20.72 21.18 -8.47
C ILE A 199 19.46 21.51 -7.66
N ALA A 200 18.53 22.27 -8.25
CA ALA A 200 17.30 22.68 -7.57
C ALA A 200 16.41 21.49 -7.22
N VAL A 201 16.13 20.61 -8.19
CA VAL A 201 15.40 19.35 -8.00
C VAL A 201 16.17 18.42 -7.05
N GLY A 202 17.50 18.32 -7.21
CA GLY A 202 18.34 17.53 -6.31
C GLY A 202 18.23 17.97 -4.86
N SER A 203 18.22 19.29 -4.60
CA SER A 203 18.15 19.85 -3.24
C SER A 203 16.84 19.56 -2.50
N ILE A 204 15.70 19.55 -3.20
CA ILE A 204 14.40 19.23 -2.60
C ILE A 204 14.16 17.71 -2.47
N SER A 205 15.00 16.90 -3.12
CA SER A 205 14.90 15.43 -3.11
C SER A 205 15.70 14.79 -1.97
N ILE A 206 16.55 15.55 -1.29
CA ILE A 206 17.34 15.08 -0.13
C ILE A 206 16.47 15.23 1.13
N TRP A 207 16.02 14.09 1.67
CA TRP A 207 15.28 13.96 2.93
C TRP A 207 16.17 13.49 4.08
#